data_AF-A0A4Z1KAX5-F1
#
_entry.id   AF-A0A4Z1KAX5-F1
#
_cell.length_a   1.000
_cell.length_b   1.000
_cell.length_c   1.000
_cell.angle_alpha   90.00
_cell.angle_beta   90.00
_cell.angle_gamma   90.00
#
_symmetry.space_group_name_H-M   'P 1'
#
loop_
_entity.id
_entity.type
_entity.pdbx_description
1 polymer ?
#
loop_
_entity_poly.entity_id
_entity_poly.type
_entity_poly.pdbx_seq_one_letter_code
_entity_poly.pdbx_strand_id
1 'polypeptide(L)'
;MVETNHQEVRKWVGYPSPKEGPSKPFIRTDDKNPAFRGWLLVVVGWIVSKIGFIQGPLWNNAKMNALRDIKGLDEYFERWDPTVIPLAIDSPSDAALDDSDIKSVPVIPGDSAERYRSVAEYHTLYRTGKLTPLAVAESLLPLIRRDINPPGAYSVAFTESNVEEILEAAKASTLRYQQGNPLSILDGVPTGIKDDSDVAGYRSHGGRKKNDSLFIAAKESTWIVQQWQNSGALIMGKLNMHELGSDTTNNNPNWGTPKNPHNYHYYPGGSSGGPAYAVSSGLIPFALGSDGGGSIRIPSSFCGLYGLKPSHSRVENTGSTVTVNGPLASTMADLEVAYRIMAKPNPSDPVAALFSPPESRRTARPKVIGIYKDWFDRAEPSVHDLCTKFVDHCEKSLGYTVVPITIPYYPEGQLAHAMTILTNMALRAKKFPFSASNWLKDATPSNKILLTMGAYTPARDYLLAQQLRNLLMQHLSFLFKKYPGLIIVTPTTPVPGWEIEHEGDLQHGAFDPNKSLRNMEYVWLANFTGVPGINCPVGYVDPKKGEGKIPVGIMGSAEWGGEEVLIEFGKEAEAWLGKENEGGGRKLPRGWVDVVKAAKEKLDGKLVEGN
;
A
#
# COMPACT_ATOMS: atom_id res chain seq x y z
N MET A 1 23.21 -37.00 27.55
CA MET A 1 22.01 -36.24 27.95
C MET A 1 21.51 -35.54 26.70
N VAL A 2 20.30 -35.89 26.27
CA VAL A 2 19.65 -35.31 25.09
C VAL A 2 19.18 -33.91 25.50
N GLU A 3 19.81 -32.86 24.98
CA GLU A 3 19.25 -31.51 25.06
C GLU A 3 17.96 -31.50 24.25
N THR A 4 16.83 -31.58 24.95
CA THR A 4 15.51 -31.26 24.41
C THR A 4 15.52 -29.79 24.04
N ASN A 5 15.70 -29.54 22.75
CA ASN A 5 15.56 -28.22 22.15
C ASN A 5 14.08 -27.81 22.31
N HIS A 6 13.76 -27.13 23.42
CA HIS A 6 12.46 -26.51 23.60
C HIS A 6 12.32 -25.42 22.53
N GLN A 7 11.69 -25.75 21.40
CA GLN A 7 11.15 -24.73 20.51
C GLN A 7 10.10 -23.98 21.33
N GLU A 8 10.45 -22.78 21.79
CA GLU A 8 9.52 -21.92 22.50
C GLU A 8 8.29 -21.69 21.64
N VAL A 9 7.14 -22.15 22.13
CA VAL A 9 5.88 -22.05 21.41
C VAL A 9 5.44 -20.59 21.44
N ARG A 10 5.53 -19.90 20.29
CA ARG A 10 5.01 -18.54 20.12
C ARG A 10 3.55 -18.49 20.55
N LYS A 11 3.23 -17.63 21.52
CA LYS A 11 1.87 -17.38 22.00
C LYS A 11 1.16 -16.42 21.05
N TRP A 12 -0.17 -16.51 20.97
CA TRP A 12 -0.97 -15.71 20.05
C TRP A 12 -2.27 -15.23 20.69
N VAL A 13 -2.74 -14.06 20.27
CA VAL A 13 -4.13 -13.62 20.47
C VAL A 13 -4.88 -13.77 19.16
N GLY A 14 -6.06 -14.39 19.21
CA GLY A 14 -6.97 -14.47 18.06
C GLY A 14 -6.57 -15.46 16.95
N TYR A 15 -5.50 -16.24 17.14
CA TYR A 15 -5.03 -17.20 16.12
C TYR A 15 -6.13 -18.21 15.74
N PRO A 16 -6.49 -18.35 14.45
CA PRO A 16 -7.56 -19.25 14.03
C PRO A 16 -7.21 -20.72 14.26
N SER A 17 -8.15 -21.51 14.77
CA SER A 17 -8.02 -22.97 14.86
C SER A 17 -7.62 -23.55 13.50
N PRO A 18 -6.49 -24.29 13.39
CA PRO A 18 -6.09 -24.90 12.12
C PRO A 18 -7.13 -25.91 11.62
N LYS A 19 -7.80 -25.60 10.50
CA LYS A 19 -8.76 -26.49 9.84
C LYS A 19 -8.56 -26.39 8.33
N GLU A 20 -8.22 -27.50 7.69
CA GLU A 20 -8.16 -27.55 6.23
C GLU A 20 -9.56 -27.34 5.66
N GLY A 21 -9.77 -26.21 4.98
CA GLY A 21 -10.99 -25.94 4.21
C GLY A 21 -11.24 -26.96 3.09
N PRO A 22 -12.46 -27.01 2.55
CA PRO A 22 -12.86 -28.04 1.59
C PRO A 22 -12.11 -27.94 0.27
N SER A 23 -11.79 -29.08 -0.34
CA SER A 23 -11.21 -29.10 -1.68
C SER A 23 -12.21 -28.59 -2.71
N LYS A 24 -11.91 -27.43 -3.31
CA LYS A 24 -12.71 -26.80 -4.37
C LYS A 24 -11.78 -26.35 -5.49
N PRO A 25 -12.04 -26.73 -6.74
CA PRO A 25 -11.24 -26.28 -7.87
C PRO A 25 -11.37 -24.77 -8.05
N PHE A 26 -10.34 -24.12 -8.58
CA PHE A 26 -10.42 -22.73 -8.98
C PHE A 26 -11.34 -22.61 -10.19
N ILE A 27 -12.55 -22.07 -10.00
CA ILE A 27 -13.49 -21.81 -11.08
C ILE A 27 -13.84 -20.33 -11.06
N ARG A 28 -13.32 -19.58 -12.03
CA ARG A 28 -13.67 -18.18 -12.24
C ARG A 28 -14.23 -17.98 -13.64
N THR A 29 -15.47 -17.53 -13.72
CA THR A 29 -16.06 -17.06 -14.97
C THR A 29 -15.77 -15.57 -15.12
N ASP A 30 -15.24 -15.15 -16.27
CA ASP A 30 -15.10 -13.72 -16.55
C ASP A 30 -16.51 -13.11 -16.67
N ASP A 31 -16.80 -12.16 -15.78
CA ASP A 31 -18.09 -11.47 -15.78
C ASP A 31 -18.18 -10.50 -16.95
N LYS A 32 -19.39 -10.27 -17.47
CA LYS A 32 -19.66 -9.34 -18.58
C LYS A 32 -20.38 -8.09 -18.09
N ASN A 33 -19.85 -7.47 -17.03
CA ASN A 33 -20.38 -6.21 -16.54
C ASN A 33 -20.03 -5.07 -17.50
N PRO A 34 -20.97 -4.14 -17.77
CA PRO A 34 -20.69 -2.98 -18.62
C PRO A 34 -19.73 -2.02 -17.92
N ALA A 35 -18.76 -1.51 -18.68
CA ALA A 35 -17.96 -0.36 -18.27
C ALA A 35 -18.71 0.95 -18.62
N PHE A 36 -18.75 1.89 -17.68
CA PHE A 36 -19.33 3.22 -17.89
C PHE A 36 -18.24 4.29 -17.84
N ARG A 37 -18.25 5.18 -18.84
CA ARG A 37 -17.27 6.26 -19.01
C ARG A 37 -17.95 7.56 -19.42
N GLY A 38 -17.26 8.69 -19.25
CA GLY A 38 -17.72 10.01 -19.71
C GLY A 38 -19.12 10.40 -19.20
N TRP A 39 -19.91 11.04 -20.07
CA TRP A 39 -21.27 11.48 -19.71
C TRP A 39 -22.23 10.34 -19.36
N LEU A 40 -22.07 9.17 -19.98
CA LEU A 40 -22.88 8.00 -19.64
C LEU A 40 -22.69 7.60 -18.17
N LEU A 41 -21.45 7.60 -17.69
CA LEU A 41 -21.13 7.34 -16.28
C LEU A 41 -21.80 8.36 -15.35
N VAL A 42 -21.79 9.65 -15.71
CA VAL A 42 -22.45 10.70 -14.93
C VAL A 42 -23.95 10.44 -14.79
N VAL A 43 -24.62 10.11 -15.90
CA VAL A 43 -26.06 9.81 -15.92
C VAL A 43 -26.36 8.54 -15.12
N VAL A 44 -25.64 7.45 -15.36
CA VAL A 44 -25.85 6.18 -14.63
C VAL A 44 -25.61 6.37 -13.13
N GLY A 45 -24.52 7.02 -12.73
CA GLY A 45 -24.24 7.30 -11.32
C GLY A 45 -25.33 8.13 -10.65
N TRP A 46 -25.93 9.09 -11.38
CA TRP A 46 -27.08 9.85 -10.88
C TRP A 46 -28.31 8.95 -10.70
N ILE A 47 -28.68 8.15 -11.72
CA ILE A 47 -29.83 7.24 -11.69
C ILE A 47 -29.70 6.26 -10.51
N VAL A 48 -28.56 5.59 -10.39
CA VAL A 48 -28.26 4.63 -9.31
C VAL A 48 -28.38 5.26 -7.93
N SER A 49 -27.95 6.51 -7.76
CA SER A 49 -28.04 7.21 -6.48
C SER A 49 -29.46 7.67 -6.10
N LYS A 50 -30.43 7.68 -7.03
CA LYS A 50 -31.77 8.23 -6.83
C LYS A 50 -32.89 7.19 -6.85
N ILE A 51 -32.69 6.09 -7.56
CA ILE A 51 -33.73 5.09 -7.78
C ILE A 51 -33.45 3.87 -6.89
N GLY A 52 -34.21 3.70 -5.81
CA GLY A 52 -33.97 2.61 -4.86
C GLY A 52 -34.22 1.20 -5.43
N PHE A 53 -35.20 1.04 -6.33
CA PHE A 53 -35.61 -0.29 -6.82
C PHE A 53 -34.57 -0.97 -7.73
N ILE A 54 -33.59 -0.23 -8.28
CA ILE A 54 -32.54 -0.82 -9.14
C ILE A 54 -31.39 -1.43 -8.34
N GLN A 55 -31.30 -1.18 -7.04
CA GLN A 55 -30.20 -1.68 -6.19
C GLN A 55 -30.21 -3.21 -6.08
N GLY A 56 -31.38 -3.84 -5.92
CA GLY A 56 -31.52 -5.30 -5.86
C GLY A 56 -31.11 -6.01 -7.17
N PRO A 57 -31.63 -5.60 -8.34
CA PRO A 57 -31.18 -6.12 -9.63
C PRO A 57 -29.67 -5.93 -9.86
N LEU A 58 -29.09 -4.76 -9.52
CA LEU A 58 -27.66 -4.53 -9.62
C LEU A 58 -26.84 -5.47 -8.72
N TRP A 59 -27.29 -5.68 -7.48
CA TRP A 59 -26.68 -6.60 -6.52
C TRP A 59 -26.63 -8.03 -7.06
N ASN A 60 -27.76 -8.52 -7.57
CA ASN A 60 -27.87 -9.87 -8.11
C ASN A 60 -27.08 -10.03 -9.40
N ASN A 61 -27.09 -9.04 -10.30
CA ASN A 61 -26.33 -9.09 -11.56
C ASN A 61 -24.81 -9.09 -11.31
N ALA A 62 -24.36 -8.37 -10.28
CA ALA A 62 -22.97 -8.40 -9.82
C ALA A 62 -22.60 -9.68 -9.05
N LYS A 63 -23.51 -10.66 -8.97
CA LYS A 63 -23.35 -11.93 -8.24
C LYS A 63 -22.99 -11.76 -6.76
N MET A 64 -23.33 -10.62 -6.15
CA MET A 64 -23.03 -10.34 -4.74
C MET A 64 -23.82 -11.23 -3.77
N ASN A 65 -24.81 -11.97 -4.26
CA ASN A 65 -25.58 -12.98 -3.54
C ASN A 65 -24.98 -14.41 -3.66
N ALA A 66 -23.88 -14.62 -4.38
CA ALA A 66 -23.31 -15.95 -4.66
C ALA A 66 -22.90 -16.73 -3.40
N LEU A 67 -22.64 -16.04 -2.29
CA LEU A 67 -22.29 -16.68 -1.01
C LEU A 67 -23.44 -17.55 -0.46
N ARG A 68 -24.69 -17.30 -0.88
CA ARG A 68 -25.87 -18.06 -0.44
C ARG A 68 -25.86 -19.52 -0.94
N ASP A 69 -25.09 -19.81 -1.99
CA ASP A 69 -25.02 -21.13 -2.61
C ASP A 69 -23.87 -22.00 -2.06
N ILE A 70 -23.04 -21.44 -1.16
CA ILE A 70 -21.92 -22.15 -0.54
C ILE A 70 -22.47 -23.12 0.52
N LYS A 71 -22.34 -24.42 0.25
CA LYS A 71 -22.71 -25.49 1.20
C LYS A 71 -21.64 -25.65 2.29
N GLY A 72 -22.10 -25.85 3.53
CA GLY A 72 -21.23 -26.08 4.70
C GLY A 72 -20.61 -24.80 5.28
N LEU A 73 -21.02 -23.63 4.82
CA LEU A 73 -20.55 -22.35 5.38
C LEU A 73 -21.08 -22.12 6.79
N ASP A 74 -22.24 -22.70 7.11
CA ASP A 74 -22.89 -22.73 8.42
C ASP A 74 -22.10 -23.50 9.49
N GLU A 75 -21.09 -24.29 9.10
CA GLU A 75 -20.14 -24.89 10.05
C GLU A 75 -19.14 -23.88 10.65
N TYR A 76 -19.08 -22.67 10.11
CA TYR A 76 -18.14 -21.63 10.51
C TYR A 76 -18.91 -20.48 11.13
N PHE A 77 -18.52 -20.06 12.33
CA PHE A 77 -19.06 -18.85 12.94
C PHE A 77 -18.49 -17.60 12.26
N GLU A 78 -19.17 -16.46 12.41
CA GLU A 78 -18.78 -15.18 11.84
C GLU A 78 -17.51 -14.62 12.50
N ARG A 79 -16.46 -14.36 11.71
CA ARG A 79 -15.28 -13.64 12.19
C ARG A 79 -15.24 -12.23 11.61
N TRP A 80 -15.55 -11.25 12.44
CA TRP A 80 -15.70 -9.84 12.04
C TRP A 80 -14.39 -9.08 11.94
N ASP A 81 -13.43 -9.39 12.81
CA ASP A 81 -12.13 -8.73 12.90
C ASP A 81 -11.04 -9.78 12.61
N PRO A 82 -10.15 -9.56 11.64
CA PRO A 82 -9.11 -10.51 11.29
C PRO A 82 -7.81 -10.32 12.09
N THR A 83 -7.83 -9.53 13.17
CA THR A 83 -6.66 -9.30 14.03
C THR A 83 -6.17 -10.61 14.63
N VAL A 84 -4.88 -10.89 14.43
CA VAL A 84 -4.14 -11.98 15.05
C VAL A 84 -2.80 -11.41 15.51
N ILE A 85 -2.54 -11.48 16.80
CA ILE A 85 -1.39 -10.82 17.44
C ILE A 85 -0.40 -11.90 17.88
N PRO A 86 0.82 -11.95 17.34
CA PRO A 86 1.88 -12.70 17.99
C PRO A 86 2.28 -12.00 19.29
N LEU A 87 2.25 -12.73 20.40
CA LEU A 87 2.74 -12.22 21.67
C LEU A 87 4.25 -12.45 21.76
N ALA A 88 4.93 -11.54 22.47
CA ALA A 88 6.32 -11.72 22.83
C ALA A 88 6.50 -13.06 23.55
N ILE A 89 7.60 -13.75 23.26
CA ILE A 89 8.06 -14.86 24.10
C ILE A 89 8.57 -14.24 25.39
N ASP A 90 8.25 -14.84 26.55
CA ASP A 90 8.50 -14.32 27.90
C ASP A 90 10.01 -14.09 28.15
N SER A 91 10.52 -12.98 27.67
CA SER A 91 11.80 -12.38 28.01
C SER A 91 11.64 -10.88 27.85
N PRO A 92 11.76 -10.10 28.93
CA PRO A 92 11.79 -8.65 28.83
C PRO A 92 13.14 -8.29 28.21
N SER A 93 13.25 -8.35 26.89
CA SER A 93 14.30 -7.60 26.25
C SER A 93 13.85 -6.16 26.28
N ASP A 94 14.56 -5.34 27.05
CA ASP A 94 14.66 -3.88 26.88
C ASP A 94 15.19 -3.48 25.47
N ALA A 95 15.09 -4.37 24.48
CA ALA A 95 15.33 -4.11 23.07
C ALA A 95 14.14 -3.33 22.48
N ALA A 96 13.80 -2.21 23.12
CA ALA A 96 13.47 -1.04 22.33
C ALA A 96 14.62 -0.84 21.33
N LEU A 97 14.30 -0.51 20.08
CA LEU A 97 15.30 -0.15 19.09
C LEU A 97 16.24 0.88 19.70
N ASP A 98 17.45 0.46 20.06
CA ASP A 98 18.56 1.37 20.24
C ASP A 98 18.80 1.98 18.85
N ASP A 99 18.95 3.31 18.78
CA ASP A 99 19.27 4.02 17.54
C ASP A 99 20.54 3.46 16.85
N SER A 100 21.29 2.59 17.53
CA SER A 100 22.41 1.83 17.00
C SER A 100 22.06 0.76 15.94
N ASP A 101 20.84 0.19 15.91
CA ASP A 101 20.45 -0.83 14.92
C ASP A 101 20.21 -0.25 13.51
N ILE A 102 20.07 1.08 13.43
CA ILE A 102 20.04 1.86 12.19
C ILE A 102 21.39 1.79 11.44
N LYS A 103 22.50 1.50 12.14
CA LYS A 103 23.82 1.26 11.50
C LYS A 103 23.83 0.00 10.64
N SER A 104 22.82 -0.87 10.76
CA SER A 104 22.63 -2.06 9.91
C SER A 104 21.92 -1.74 8.59
N VAL A 105 21.33 -0.54 8.45
CA VAL A 105 20.70 -0.10 7.20
C VAL A 105 21.79 0.00 6.13
N PRO A 106 21.71 -0.79 5.04
CA PRO A 106 22.76 -0.80 4.04
C PRO A 106 22.98 0.59 3.46
N VAL A 107 24.19 1.12 3.63
CA VAL A 107 24.64 2.27 2.83
C VAL A 107 24.85 1.72 1.42
N ILE A 108 23.97 2.10 0.50
CA ILE A 108 24.07 1.68 -0.90
C ILE A 108 25.43 2.19 -1.44
N PRO A 109 26.27 1.32 -2.04
CA PRO A 109 27.58 1.73 -2.56
C PRO A 109 27.47 2.91 -3.53
N GLY A 110 28.36 3.89 -3.37
CA GLY A 110 28.53 4.98 -4.31
C GLY A 110 29.10 4.46 -5.63
N ASP A 111 28.44 4.84 -6.74
CA ASP A 111 29.04 5.16 -8.06
C ASP A 111 28.08 4.99 -9.25
N SER A 112 26.80 4.66 -9.04
CA SER A 112 25.78 4.89 -10.07
C SER A 112 25.20 6.30 -9.95
N ALA A 113 25.34 7.10 -11.01
CA ALA A 113 24.74 8.44 -11.11
C ALA A 113 23.20 8.40 -11.21
N GLU A 114 22.62 7.30 -11.70
CA GLU A 114 21.19 7.13 -11.96
C GLU A 114 20.59 6.07 -11.02
N ARG A 115 20.21 6.49 -9.80
CA ARG A 115 19.50 5.66 -8.83
C ARG A 115 18.56 6.47 -7.96
N TYR A 116 17.55 5.81 -7.39
CA TYR A 116 16.72 6.42 -6.35
C TYR A 116 17.58 6.85 -5.15
N ARG A 117 17.34 8.08 -4.68
CA ARG A 117 18.03 8.65 -3.51
C ARG A 117 17.44 8.06 -2.23
N SER A 118 18.25 7.31 -1.49
CA SER A 118 17.83 6.60 -0.27
C SER A 118 17.85 7.48 0.97
N VAL A 119 17.11 7.10 2.01
CA VAL A 119 17.13 7.67 3.36
C VAL A 119 18.57 7.77 3.89
N ALA A 120 19.35 6.70 3.77
CA ALA A 120 20.75 6.66 4.24
C ALA A 120 21.66 7.67 3.49
N GLU A 121 21.38 7.90 2.21
CA GLU A 121 22.11 8.89 1.40
C GLU A 121 21.80 10.32 1.85
N TYR A 122 20.53 10.67 2.03
CA TYR A 122 20.14 11.97 2.59
C TYR A 122 20.81 12.21 3.95
N HIS A 123 20.67 11.27 4.87
CA HIS A 123 21.28 11.37 6.21
C HIS A 123 22.80 11.57 6.14
N THR A 124 23.50 10.82 5.29
CA THR A 124 24.96 10.95 5.11
C THR A 124 25.35 12.33 4.55
N LEU A 125 24.61 12.83 3.55
CA LEU A 125 24.88 14.14 2.96
C LEU A 125 24.59 15.29 3.96
N TYR A 126 23.56 15.16 4.78
CA TYR A 126 23.25 16.12 5.84
C TYR A 126 24.33 16.13 6.94
N ARG A 127 24.78 14.95 7.39
CA ARG A 127 25.87 14.83 8.38
C ARG A 127 27.20 15.43 7.92
N THR A 128 27.48 15.34 6.63
CA THR A 128 28.73 15.89 6.05
C THR A 128 28.63 17.37 5.68
N GLY A 129 27.45 17.99 5.83
CA GLY A 129 27.20 19.36 5.41
C GLY A 129 27.18 19.59 3.89
N LYS A 130 27.33 18.53 3.08
CA LYS A 130 27.27 18.58 1.60
C LYS A 130 25.86 18.83 1.07
N LEU A 131 24.86 18.75 1.93
CA LEU A 131 23.46 19.02 1.68
C LEU A 131 22.81 19.44 3.00
N THR A 132 21.71 20.18 2.95
CA THR A 132 20.91 20.49 4.16
C THR A 132 19.43 20.12 3.94
N PRO A 133 18.71 19.73 5.01
CA PRO A 133 17.26 19.53 4.95
C PRO A 133 16.53 20.76 4.40
N LEU A 134 16.97 21.97 4.77
CA LEU A 134 16.39 23.22 4.27
C LEU A 134 16.56 23.37 2.74
N ALA A 135 17.75 23.12 2.21
CA ALA A 135 17.97 23.19 0.76
C ALA A 135 17.09 22.19 0.00
N VAL A 136 16.92 20.98 0.55
CA VAL A 136 16.03 19.97 -0.02
C VAL A 136 14.57 20.44 -0.02
N ALA A 137 14.07 20.97 1.11
CA ALA A 137 12.73 21.50 1.21
C ALA A 137 12.48 22.66 0.22
N GLU A 138 13.41 23.62 0.17
CA GLU A 138 13.35 24.78 -0.72
C GLU A 138 13.42 24.40 -2.22
N SER A 139 14.03 23.26 -2.56
CA SER A 139 14.09 22.76 -3.94
C SER A 139 12.84 21.97 -4.32
N LEU A 140 12.20 21.29 -3.37
CA LEU A 140 10.97 20.54 -3.60
C LEU A 140 9.71 21.41 -3.69
N LEU A 141 9.59 22.44 -2.85
CA LEU A 141 8.38 23.26 -2.74
C LEU A 141 7.88 23.84 -4.10
N PRO A 142 8.74 24.40 -4.97
CA PRO A 142 8.29 24.88 -6.28
C PRO A 142 7.77 23.79 -7.22
N LEU A 143 8.18 22.53 -7.01
CA LEU A 143 7.79 21.40 -7.85
C LEU A 143 6.43 20.81 -7.44
N ILE A 144 6.09 20.86 -6.16
CA ILE A 144 4.96 20.12 -5.57
C ILE A 144 3.74 20.99 -5.26
N ARG A 145 3.90 22.32 -5.19
CA ARG A 145 2.83 23.24 -4.79
C ARG A 145 1.77 23.44 -5.85
N ARG A 146 0.49 23.42 -5.42
CA ARG A 146 -0.68 23.72 -6.26
C ARG A 146 -1.10 25.18 -6.24
N ASP A 147 -0.72 25.89 -5.21
CA ASP A 147 -1.15 27.25 -4.87
C ASP A 147 -0.21 28.33 -5.44
N ILE A 148 0.62 27.97 -6.41
CA ILE A 148 1.50 28.85 -7.18
C ILE A 148 1.05 28.89 -8.64
N ASN A 149 1.46 29.93 -9.40
CA ASN A 149 1.07 30.11 -10.80
C ASN A 149 2.30 30.30 -11.71
N PRO A 150 2.55 29.39 -12.69
CA PRO A 150 1.84 28.12 -12.90
C PRO A 150 2.04 27.14 -11.72
N PRO A 151 1.11 26.19 -11.49
CA PRO A 151 1.30 25.14 -10.50
C PRO A 151 2.58 24.34 -10.75
N GLY A 152 3.18 23.82 -9.68
CA GLY A 152 4.38 22.98 -9.78
C GLY A 152 4.13 21.76 -10.66
N ALA A 153 5.16 21.34 -11.40
CA ALA A 153 5.06 20.28 -12.41
C ALA A 153 4.60 18.91 -11.84
N TYR A 154 4.80 18.68 -10.54
CA TYR A 154 4.44 17.44 -9.85
C TYR A 154 3.29 17.63 -8.84
N SER A 155 2.67 18.81 -8.83
CA SER A 155 1.63 19.19 -7.86
C SER A 155 0.38 18.30 -7.92
N VAL A 156 0.15 17.59 -9.04
CA VAL A 156 -0.95 16.63 -9.21
C VAL A 156 -0.93 15.50 -8.16
N ALA A 157 0.24 15.17 -7.60
CA ALA A 157 0.39 14.14 -6.58
C ALA A 157 0.11 14.62 -5.15
N PHE A 158 0.06 15.92 -4.92
CA PHE A 158 -0.17 16.53 -3.61
C PHE A 158 -1.60 17.09 -3.54
N THR A 159 -2.21 17.19 -2.38
CA THR A 159 -3.51 17.88 -2.18
C THR A 159 -3.32 19.17 -1.37
N GLU A 160 -2.35 19.17 -0.45
CA GLU A 160 -2.05 20.29 0.44
C GLU A 160 -0.57 20.24 0.85
N SER A 161 0.10 21.41 0.90
CA SER A 161 1.47 21.59 1.41
C SER A 161 1.52 22.84 2.28
N ASN A 162 1.81 22.71 3.58
CA ASN A 162 1.95 23.84 4.49
C ASN A 162 3.39 24.38 4.46
N VAL A 163 3.62 25.42 3.66
CA VAL A 163 4.96 25.95 3.37
C VAL A 163 5.68 26.41 4.63
N GLU A 164 4.98 27.09 5.53
CA GLU A 164 5.57 27.63 6.75
C GLU A 164 6.02 26.50 7.67
N GLU A 165 5.15 25.53 7.95
CA GLU A 165 5.49 24.35 8.77
C GLU A 165 6.63 23.52 8.17
N ILE A 166 6.61 23.32 6.85
CA ILE A 166 7.68 22.59 6.14
C ILE A 166 9.02 23.31 6.30
N LEU A 167 9.07 24.62 6.07
CA LEU A 167 10.32 25.37 6.17
C LEU A 167 10.82 25.46 7.61
N GLU A 168 9.94 25.63 8.60
CA GLU A 168 10.33 25.63 10.01
C GLU A 168 10.88 24.26 10.46
N ALA A 169 10.21 23.16 10.10
CA ALA A 169 10.73 21.82 10.37
C ALA A 169 12.08 21.56 9.69
N ALA A 170 12.26 22.02 8.44
CA ALA A 170 13.50 21.87 7.69
C ALA A 170 14.66 22.72 8.26
N LYS A 171 14.38 23.94 8.73
CA LYS A 171 15.35 24.79 9.46
C LYS A 171 15.77 24.13 10.77
N ALA A 172 14.82 23.64 11.56
CA ALA A 172 15.10 22.97 12.82
C ALA A 172 15.94 21.70 12.62
N SER A 173 15.64 20.91 11.59
CA SER A 173 16.46 19.75 11.20
C SER A 173 17.86 20.15 10.76
N THR A 174 17.98 21.20 9.93
CA THR A 174 19.28 21.73 9.49
C THR A 174 20.15 22.14 10.69
N LEU A 175 19.58 22.83 11.67
CA LEU A 175 20.28 23.21 12.89
C LEU A 175 20.76 21.99 13.68
N ARG A 176 19.94 20.94 13.79
CA ARG A 176 20.33 19.70 14.46
C ARG A 176 21.53 19.01 13.79
N TYR A 177 21.53 18.94 12.47
CA TYR A 177 22.70 18.40 11.75
C TYR A 177 23.95 19.25 11.95
N GLN A 178 23.83 20.59 11.94
CA GLN A 178 24.96 21.49 12.22
C GLN A 178 25.53 21.32 13.63
N GLN A 179 24.67 21.02 14.62
CA GLN A 179 25.05 20.75 16.00
C GLN A 179 25.51 19.30 16.24
N GLY A 180 25.42 18.43 15.24
CA GLY A 180 25.79 17.02 15.36
C GLY A 180 24.80 16.17 16.18
N ASN A 181 23.55 16.62 16.35
CA ASN A 181 22.51 15.96 17.15
C ASN A 181 21.21 15.67 16.36
N PRO A 182 21.27 15.01 15.18
CA PRO A 182 20.06 14.62 14.45
C PRO A 182 19.19 13.66 15.29
N LEU A 183 17.87 13.76 15.14
CA LEU A 183 16.89 12.95 15.90
C LEU A 183 16.93 11.46 15.53
N SER A 184 17.16 11.15 14.26
CA SER A 184 17.27 9.79 13.74
C SER A 184 17.84 9.81 12.31
N ILE A 185 17.88 8.65 11.65
CA ILE A 185 18.18 8.56 10.21
C ILE A 185 17.12 9.24 9.31
N LEU A 186 15.88 9.39 9.80
CA LEU A 186 14.82 10.10 9.09
C LEU A 186 14.87 11.61 9.28
N ASP A 187 15.73 12.14 10.15
CA ASP A 187 15.77 13.57 10.44
C ASP A 187 16.05 14.36 9.15
N GLY A 188 15.12 15.23 8.77
CA GLY A 188 15.20 16.07 7.57
C GLY A 188 14.95 15.34 6.25
N VAL A 189 14.63 14.05 6.28
CA VAL A 189 14.33 13.28 5.06
C VAL A 189 12.90 13.59 4.61
N PRO A 190 12.67 14.01 3.34
CA PRO A 190 11.33 14.39 2.89
C PRO A 190 10.43 13.16 2.70
N THR A 191 9.17 13.27 3.07
CA THR A 191 8.13 12.25 2.86
C THR A 191 6.76 12.90 2.65
N GLY A 192 5.71 12.12 2.45
CA GLY A 192 4.35 12.61 2.33
C GLY A 192 3.32 11.57 2.76
N ILE A 193 2.13 12.05 3.11
CA ILE A 193 1.10 11.28 3.77
C ILE A 193 -0.14 11.21 2.90
N LYS A 194 -0.66 10.01 2.59
CA LYS A 194 -1.92 9.87 1.86
C LYS A 194 -3.06 10.66 2.53
N ASP A 195 -3.91 11.26 1.71
CA ASP A 195 -4.96 12.20 2.12
C ASP A 195 -6.10 11.60 2.99
N ASP A 196 -6.05 10.31 3.31
CA ASP A 196 -6.94 9.62 4.24
C ASP A 196 -6.34 9.36 5.63
N SER A 197 -5.12 9.83 5.89
CA SER A 197 -4.48 9.80 7.21
C SER A 197 -4.29 11.21 7.76
N ASP A 198 -4.60 11.40 9.04
CA ASP A 198 -4.51 12.70 9.70
C ASP A 198 -3.07 13.10 10.02
N VAL A 199 -2.77 14.37 9.75
CA VAL A 199 -1.50 15.04 10.08
C VAL A 199 -1.90 16.34 10.77
N ALA A 200 -1.35 16.62 11.95
CA ALA A 200 -1.62 17.86 12.67
C ALA A 200 -1.39 19.08 11.74
N GLY A 201 -2.34 20.01 11.71
CA GLY A 201 -2.28 21.21 10.86
C GLY A 201 -2.85 21.02 9.44
N TYR A 202 -3.03 19.78 8.97
CA TYR A 202 -3.53 19.48 7.62
C TYR A 202 -4.96 18.97 7.62
N ARG A 203 -5.64 19.12 6.48
CA ARG A 203 -6.96 18.51 6.24
C ARG A 203 -6.81 17.13 5.62
N SER A 204 -7.79 16.27 5.88
CA SER A 204 -7.90 14.95 5.25
C SER A 204 -9.19 14.94 4.43
N HIS A 205 -9.10 15.07 3.11
CA HIS A 205 -10.27 15.11 2.23
C HIS A 205 -10.69 13.71 1.78
N GLY A 206 -9.83 12.70 1.97
CA GLY A 206 -10.01 11.35 1.42
C GLY A 206 -10.15 11.38 -0.10
N GLY A 207 -9.47 12.30 -0.79
CA GLY A 207 -9.59 12.51 -2.24
C GLY A 207 -10.94 13.08 -2.72
N ARG A 208 -11.86 13.44 -1.82
CA ARG A 208 -13.11 14.12 -2.17
C ARG A 208 -12.85 15.56 -2.58
N LYS A 209 -13.84 16.20 -3.20
CA LYS A 209 -13.77 17.63 -3.56
C LYS A 209 -13.38 18.48 -2.34
N LYS A 210 -12.45 19.42 -2.55
CA LYS A 210 -12.04 20.39 -1.52
C LYS A 210 -13.26 21.06 -0.89
N ASN A 211 -13.33 21.02 0.44
CA ASN A 211 -14.39 21.65 1.23
C ASN A 211 -13.91 21.94 2.66
N ASP A 212 -13.31 23.11 2.83
CA ASP A 212 -12.62 23.49 4.07
C ASP A 212 -13.57 23.70 5.26
N SER A 213 -14.89 23.81 5.03
CA SER A 213 -15.89 23.89 6.11
C SER A 213 -16.35 22.51 6.59
N LEU A 214 -16.20 21.47 5.78
CA LEU A 214 -16.50 20.09 6.15
C LEU A 214 -15.27 19.36 6.68
N PHE A 215 -14.13 19.53 6.01
CA PHE A 215 -12.86 18.92 6.39
C PHE A 215 -12.07 19.93 7.21
N ILE A 216 -12.06 19.72 8.52
CA ILE A 216 -11.32 20.56 9.47
C ILE A 216 -9.89 20.05 9.56
N ALA A 217 -8.93 20.96 9.72
CA ALA A 217 -7.54 20.59 9.95
C ALA A 217 -7.45 19.73 11.23
N ALA A 218 -6.72 18.63 11.15
CA ALA A 218 -6.53 17.74 12.28
C ALA A 218 -5.72 18.46 13.37
N LYS A 219 -6.12 18.26 14.63
CA LYS A 219 -5.37 18.79 15.78
C LYS A 219 -4.12 17.97 16.08
N GLU A 220 -4.19 16.67 15.78
CA GLU A 220 -3.16 15.69 16.08
C GLU A 220 -2.94 14.82 14.84
N SER A 221 -1.70 14.38 14.66
CA SER A 221 -1.36 13.37 13.66
C SER A 221 -1.80 11.98 14.14
N THR A 222 -2.06 11.04 13.22
CA THR A 222 -2.20 9.63 13.62
C THR A 222 -0.89 9.15 14.26
N TRP A 223 -0.97 8.11 15.11
CA TRP A 223 0.19 7.61 15.86
C TRP A 223 1.39 7.32 14.94
N ILE A 224 1.14 6.65 13.82
CA ILE A 224 2.18 6.26 12.86
C ILE A 224 2.86 7.47 12.20
N VAL A 225 2.12 8.54 11.93
CA VAL A 225 2.66 9.80 11.40
C VAL A 225 3.44 10.52 12.48
N GLN A 226 2.93 10.52 13.72
CA GLN A 226 3.63 11.09 14.87
C GLN A 226 4.98 10.41 15.09
N GLN A 227 5.10 9.09 14.88
CA GLN A 227 6.40 8.39 14.98
C GLN A 227 7.39 8.90 13.94
N TRP A 228 6.97 9.14 12.70
CA TRP A 228 7.83 9.74 11.67
C TRP A 228 8.21 11.19 11.99
N GLN A 229 7.25 12.00 12.45
CA GLN A 229 7.51 13.39 12.87
C GLN A 229 8.49 13.45 14.06
N ASN A 230 8.31 12.61 15.08
CA ASN A 230 9.20 12.50 16.23
C ASN A 230 10.61 12.04 15.84
N SER A 231 10.73 11.29 14.75
CA SER A 231 12.00 10.87 14.18
C SER A 231 12.65 11.95 13.29
N GLY A 232 11.99 13.10 13.12
CA GLY A 232 12.46 14.24 12.33
C GLY A 232 12.13 14.17 10.84
N ALA A 233 11.31 13.22 10.39
CA ALA A 233 10.90 13.15 8.99
C ALA A 233 10.14 14.42 8.56
N LEU A 234 10.44 14.92 7.36
CA LEU A 234 9.87 16.16 6.85
C LEU A 234 8.63 15.87 6.00
N ILE A 235 7.44 16.11 6.55
CA ILE A 235 6.17 15.92 5.83
C ILE A 235 5.97 17.04 4.82
N MET A 236 6.21 16.76 3.54
CA MET A 236 6.10 17.73 2.43
C MET A 236 4.65 18.05 2.03
N GLY A 237 3.69 17.26 2.52
CA GLY A 237 2.27 17.51 2.32
C GLY A 237 1.40 16.26 2.34
N LYS A 238 0.10 16.48 2.12
CA LYS A 238 -0.89 15.44 1.89
C LYS A 238 -0.85 15.01 0.43
N LEU A 239 -0.97 13.70 0.19
CA LEU A 239 -0.81 13.10 -1.12
C LEU A 239 -2.15 12.62 -1.67
N ASN A 240 -2.38 12.94 -2.95
CA ASN A 240 -3.58 12.62 -3.70
C ASN A 240 -3.87 11.11 -3.71
N MET A 241 -5.15 10.76 -3.80
CA MET A 241 -5.61 9.38 -3.74
C MET A 241 -6.86 9.18 -4.60
N HIS A 242 -7.23 7.94 -4.91
CA HIS A 242 -8.56 7.66 -5.45
C HIS A 242 -9.61 8.08 -4.41
N GLU A 243 -10.65 8.80 -4.81
CA GLU A 243 -11.68 9.30 -3.89
C GLU A 243 -12.23 8.17 -3.00
N LEU A 244 -12.18 8.35 -1.67
CA LEU A 244 -12.58 7.40 -0.62
C LEU A 244 -11.82 6.07 -0.62
N GLY A 245 -10.78 5.94 -1.43
CA GLY A 245 -10.03 4.72 -1.60
C GLY A 245 -10.75 3.64 -2.42
N SER A 246 -11.71 4.04 -3.27
CA SER A 246 -12.74 3.14 -3.82
C SER A 246 -12.37 2.33 -5.05
N ASP A 247 -11.23 2.60 -5.68
CA ASP A 247 -10.80 1.87 -6.87
C ASP A 247 -9.27 1.86 -7.02
N THR A 248 -8.80 1.05 -7.95
CA THR A 248 -7.41 0.63 -8.15
C THR A 248 -6.66 1.41 -9.22
N THR A 249 -7.24 2.49 -9.77
CA THR A 249 -6.61 3.36 -10.78
C THR A 249 -5.94 4.60 -10.21
N ASN A 250 -6.43 5.11 -9.08
CA ASN A 250 -6.17 6.49 -8.62
C ASN A 250 -6.65 7.59 -9.58
N ASN A 251 -7.64 7.31 -10.43
CA ASN A 251 -8.37 8.36 -11.12
C ASN A 251 -9.10 9.26 -10.11
N ASN A 252 -8.77 10.54 -10.08
CA ASN A 252 -9.41 11.52 -9.21
C ASN A 252 -9.76 12.80 -9.97
N PRO A 253 -11.00 12.94 -10.46
CA PRO A 253 -11.45 14.16 -11.13
C PRO A 253 -11.47 15.42 -10.25
N ASN A 254 -11.51 15.28 -8.92
CA ASN A 254 -11.58 16.42 -8.01
C ASN A 254 -10.25 17.17 -7.88
N TRP A 255 -9.15 16.42 -7.90
CA TRP A 255 -7.79 16.94 -7.69
C TRP A 255 -6.90 16.78 -8.94
N GLY A 256 -7.40 16.15 -9.99
CA GLY A 256 -6.60 15.69 -11.12
C GLY A 256 -5.96 14.33 -10.84
N THR A 257 -5.68 13.60 -11.93
CA THR A 257 -5.17 12.23 -11.85
C THR A 257 -3.68 12.20 -12.18
N PRO A 258 -2.80 11.82 -11.23
CA PRO A 258 -1.42 11.51 -11.58
C PRO A 258 -1.40 10.35 -12.58
N LYS A 259 -0.55 10.43 -13.61
CA LYS A 259 -0.32 9.36 -14.59
C LYS A 259 0.90 8.54 -14.14
N ASN A 260 1.01 7.28 -14.55
CA ASN A 260 2.14 6.43 -14.15
C ASN A 260 3.48 7.07 -14.60
N PRO A 261 4.46 7.29 -13.70
CA PRO A 261 5.75 7.90 -14.06
C PRO A 261 6.53 7.16 -15.15
N HIS A 262 6.38 5.83 -15.24
CA HIS A 262 7.06 5.04 -16.25
C HIS A 262 6.39 5.10 -17.63
N ASN A 263 5.09 5.42 -17.69
CA ASN A 263 4.34 5.58 -18.93
C ASN A 263 3.04 6.38 -18.72
N TYR A 264 2.94 7.57 -19.31
CA TYR A 264 1.82 8.49 -19.12
C TYR A 264 0.49 8.05 -19.78
N HIS A 265 0.45 6.93 -20.48
CA HIS A 265 -0.80 6.31 -20.95
C HIS A 265 -1.39 5.30 -19.96
N TYR A 266 -0.77 5.12 -18.80
CA TYR A 266 -1.23 4.23 -17.74
C TYR A 266 -1.57 4.98 -16.47
N TYR A 267 -2.49 4.41 -15.70
CA TYR A 267 -2.72 4.81 -14.33
C TYR A 267 -1.55 4.38 -13.42
N PRO A 268 -1.21 5.15 -12.37
CA PRO A 268 -0.17 4.78 -11.40
C PRO A 268 -0.63 3.66 -10.45
N GLY A 269 -1.87 3.20 -10.58
CA GLY A 269 -2.49 2.28 -9.64
C GLY A 269 -3.04 3.03 -8.42
N GLY A 270 -3.93 2.39 -7.69
CA GLY A 270 -4.68 3.02 -6.61
C GLY A 270 -5.05 2.06 -5.48
N SER A 271 -5.54 2.59 -4.36
CA SER A 271 -5.90 4.00 -4.18
C SER A 271 -4.80 4.93 -3.68
N SER A 272 -3.57 4.45 -3.45
CA SER A 272 -2.42 5.28 -3.03
C SER A 272 -1.55 5.72 -4.22
N GLY A 273 -2.17 6.22 -5.28
CA GLY A 273 -1.46 6.60 -6.51
C GLY A 273 -0.69 7.92 -6.41
N GLY A 274 -1.12 8.89 -5.59
CA GLY A 274 -0.30 10.07 -5.26
C GLY A 274 0.98 9.71 -4.51
N PRO A 275 0.89 8.91 -3.41
CA PRO A 275 2.05 8.28 -2.77
C PRO A 275 3.00 7.59 -3.75
N ALA A 276 2.50 6.67 -4.58
CA ALA A 276 3.36 5.94 -5.52
C ALA A 276 3.95 6.84 -6.61
N TYR A 277 3.20 7.81 -7.12
CA TYR A 277 3.72 8.79 -8.07
C TYR A 277 4.86 9.62 -7.48
N ALA A 278 4.69 10.14 -6.26
CA ALA A 278 5.68 10.99 -5.60
C ALA A 278 6.99 10.23 -5.35
N VAL A 279 6.90 8.97 -4.91
CA VAL A 279 8.08 8.13 -4.69
C VAL A 279 8.74 7.70 -5.99
N SER A 280 7.96 7.20 -6.96
CA SER A 280 8.50 6.71 -8.24
C SER A 280 9.11 7.83 -9.08
N SER A 281 8.60 9.07 -8.98
CA SER A 281 9.16 10.25 -9.65
C SER A 281 10.41 10.83 -8.95
N GLY A 282 10.88 10.24 -7.84
CA GLY A 282 12.10 10.69 -7.15
C GLY A 282 11.93 11.90 -6.24
N LEU A 283 10.70 12.36 -5.99
CA LEU A 283 10.44 13.55 -5.15
C LEU A 283 10.70 13.25 -3.67
N ILE A 284 10.36 12.03 -3.23
CA ILE A 284 10.50 11.57 -1.85
C ILE A 284 10.92 10.08 -1.82
N PRO A 285 11.78 9.62 -0.90
CA PRO A 285 12.21 8.22 -0.82
C PRO A 285 11.13 7.23 -0.39
N PHE A 286 10.18 7.67 0.45
CA PHE A 286 9.08 6.85 0.97
C PHE A 286 7.85 7.71 1.25
N ALA A 287 6.69 7.06 1.32
CA ALA A 287 5.41 7.71 1.65
C ALA A 287 4.51 6.77 2.45
N LEU A 288 3.54 7.34 3.16
CA LEU A 288 2.47 6.57 3.79
C LEU A 288 1.35 6.30 2.78
N GLY A 289 0.87 5.06 2.74
CA GLY A 289 -0.36 4.68 2.07
C GLY A 289 -1.31 3.93 2.99
N SER A 290 -2.48 3.61 2.44
CA SER A 290 -3.47 2.73 3.07
C SER A 290 -3.82 1.59 2.10
N ASP A 291 -4.10 0.40 2.63
CA ASP A 291 -4.36 -0.83 1.87
C ASP A 291 -5.60 -1.54 2.42
N GLY A 292 -6.74 -1.40 1.73
CA GLY A 292 -7.98 -2.12 2.00
C GLY A 292 -8.30 -3.22 1.00
N GLY A 293 -7.73 -3.14 -0.20
CA GLY A 293 -7.91 -4.09 -1.30
C GLY A 293 -6.71 -4.12 -2.25
N GLY A 294 -5.50 -3.89 -1.72
CA GLY A 294 -4.26 -3.74 -2.48
C GLY A 294 -3.78 -2.31 -2.65
N SER A 295 -4.36 -1.34 -1.98
CA SER A 295 -4.09 0.08 -2.25
C SER A 295 -2.68 0.57 -1.90
N ILE A 296 -1.83 -0.23 -1.25
CA ILE A 296 -0.36 -0.01 -1.18
C ILE A 296 0.33 -0.84 -2.27
N ARG A 297 -0.05 -2.12 -2.38
CA ARG A 297 0.64 -3.10 -3.23
C ARG A 297 0.43 -2.91 -4.73
N ILE A 298 -0.80 -2.62 -5.19
CA ILE A 298 -1.14 -2.35 -6.59
C ILE A 298 -0.37 -1.14 -7.13
N PRO A 299 -0.45 0.07 -6.51
CA PRO A 299 0.31 1.20 -7.02
C PRO A 299 1.83 1.00 -6.87
N SER A 300 2.28 0.22 -5.89
CA SER A 300 3.69 -0.16 -5.81
C SER A 300 4.11 -1.07 -6.98
N SER A 301 3.26 -2.02 -7.40
CA SER A 301 3.50 -2.85 -8.59
C SER A 301 3.59 -1.99 -9.85
N PHE A 302 2.57 -1.15 -10.10
CA PHE A 302 2.49 -0.34 -11.32
C PHE A 302 3.59 0.72 -11.41
N CYS A 303 4.04 1.28 -10.29
CA CYS A 303 5.08 2.31 -10.25
C CYS A 303 6.47 1.77 -9.90
N GLY A 304 6.66 0.44 -9.83
CA GLY A 304 7.96 -0.19 -9.61
C GLY A 304 8.58 0.10 -8.25
N LEU A 305 7.77 0.08 -7.18
CA LEU A 305 8.15 0.38 -5.81
C LEU A 305 8.02 -0.83 -4.90
N TYR A 306 8.64 -0.77 -3.72
CA TYR A 306 8.35 -1.69 -2.64
C TYR A 306 7.18 -1.18 -1.82
N GLY A 307 6.26 -2.05 -1.46
CA GLY A 307 5.06 -1.66 -0.70
C GLY A 307 4.68 -2.73 0.31
N LEU A 308 4.63 -2.36 1.59
CA LEU A 308 4.30 -3.27 2.67
C LEU A 308 2.89 -3.00 3.20
N LYS A 309 2.06 -4.03 3.15
CA LYS A 309 0.78 -4.15 3.86
C LYS A 309 1.05 -4.87 5.18
N PRO A 310 1.06 -4.20 6.34
CA PRO A 310 1.27 -4.88 7.62
C PRO A 310 0.12 -5.82 7.97
N SER A 311 0.33 -6.64 8.99
CA SER A 311 -0.73 -7.43 9.60
C SER A 311 -1.84 -6.51 10.10
N HIS A 312 -3.07 -7.01 10.08
CA HIS A 312 -4.20 -6.22 10.55
C HIS A 312 -3.98 -5.75 12.00
N SER A 313 -4.27 -4.48 12.24
CA SER A 313 -4.08 -3.78 13.53
C SER A 313 -2.64 -3.67 14.03
N ARG A 314 -1.62 -4.08 13.25
CA ARG A 314 -0.20 -4.03 13.68
C ARG A 314 0.27 -2.62 14.02
N VAL A 315 -0.10 -1.63 13.21
CA VAL A 315 0.43 -0.26 13.32
C VAL A 315 -0.59 0.71 13.90
N GLU A 316 -1.88 0.50 13.63
CA GLU A 316 -2.99 1.25 14.24
C GLU A 316 -4.34 0.58 13.91
N ASN A 317 -5.37 0.97 14.66
CA ASN A 317 -6.76 0.69 14.31
C ASN A 317 -7.30 1.73 13.32
N THR A 318 -7.51 1.33 12.07
CA THR A 318 -8.07 2.23 11.03
C THR A 318 -9.59 2.36 11.11
N GLY A 319 -10.26 1.64 12.01
CA GLY A 319 -11.72 1.52 12.14
C GLY A 319 -12.38 0.69 11.04
N SER A 320 -11.61 -0.10 10.30
CA SER A 320 -12.04 -0.95 9.17
C SER A 320 -11.55 -2.37 9.44
N THR A 321 -12.29 -3.38 8.99
CA THR A 321 -11.91 -4.79 9.18
C THR A 321 -11.10 -5.37 8.02
N VAL A 322 -10.69 -4.53 7.07
CA VAL A 322 -9.89 -4.93 5.89
C VAL A 322 -8.75 -3.95 5.57
N THR A 323 -8.82 -2.72 6.11
CA THR A 323 -7.87 -1.65 5.81
C THR A 323 -6.77 -1.59 6.85
N VAL A 324 -5.53 -1.45 6.38
CA VAL A 324 -4.36 -1.10 7.20
C VAL A 324 -3.66 0.11 6.60
N ASN A 325 -2.82 0.77 7.39
CA ASN A 325 -1.85 1.73 6.89
C ASN A 325 -0.46 1.09 6.82
N GLY A 326 0.38 1.56 5.91
CA GLY A 326 1.69 0.98 5.67
C GLY A 326 2.54 1.79 4.70
N PRO A 327 3.86 1.55 4.67
CA PRO A 327 4.77 2.32 3.85
C PRO A 327 4.84 1.78 2.42
N LEU A 328 5.19 2.67 1.51
CA LEU A 328 5.78 2.33 0.21
C LEU A 328 7.04 3.17 0.00
N ALA A 329 8.03 2.57 -0.64
CA ALA A 329 9.35 3.18 -0.77
C ALA A 329 10.09 2.76 -2.05
N SER A 330 11.09 3.56 -2.40
CA SER A 330 11.89 3.34 -3.61
C SER A 330 12.88 2.17 -3.48
N THR A 331 13.36 1.89 -2.26
CA THR A 331 14.29 0.80 -1.92
C THR A 331 13.75 -0.03 -0.75
N MET A 332 14.22 -1.27 -0.58
CA MET A 332 13.85 -2.09 0.58
C MET A 332 14.39 -1.54 1.89
N ALA A 333 15.57 -0.93 1.87
CA ALA A 333 16.15 -0.27 3.03
C ALA A 333 15.24 0.87 3.53
N ASP A 334 14.75 1.72 2.61
CA ASP A 334 13.84 2.81 2.95
C ASP A 334 12.49 2.28 3.47
N LEU A 335 11.97 1.21 2.85
CA LEU A 335 10.72 0.57 3.27
C LEU A 335 10.82 0.02 4.71
N GLU A 336 11.92 -0.67 5.01
CA GLU A 336 12.18 -1.25 6.32
C GLU A 336 12.33 -0.16 7.38
N VAL A 337 13.11 0.89 7.13
CA VAL A 337 13.24 2.03 8.07
C VAL A 337 11.88 2.67 8.34
N ALA A 338 11.12 2.96 7.28
CA ALA A 338 9.79 3.56 7.40
C ALA A 338 8.85 2.68 8.24
N TYR A 339 8.83 1.37 7.97
CA TYR A 339 8.03 0.38 8.70
C TYR A 339 8.44 0.28 10.17
N ARG A 340 9.73 0.09 10.48
CA ARG A 340 10.19 -0.14 11.85
C ARG A 340 9.87 1.04 12.77
N ILE A 341 9.99 2.27 12.26
CA ILE A 341 9.67 3.48 13.03
C ILE A 341 8.16 3.61 13.23
N MET A 342 7.34 3.43 12.18
CA MET A 342 5.88 3.58 12.31
C MET A 342 5.23 2.45 13.11
N ALA A 343 5.81 1.25 13.13
CA ALA A 343 5.26 0.08 13.80
C ALA A 343 5.64 -0.02 15.29
N LYS A 344 6.21 1.04 15.88
CA LYS A 344 6.34 1.16 17.33
C LYS A 344 4.93 1.07 17.96
N PRO A 345 4.69 0.16 18.92
CA PRO A 345 3.36 -0.01 19.53
C PRO A 345 2.82 1.31 20.11
N ASN A 346 1.54 1.59 19.89
CA ASN A 346 0.88 2.74 20.50
C ASN A 346 0.39 2.35 21.90
N PRO A 347 0.97 2.89 22.99
CA PRO A 347 0.57 2.52 24.35
C PRO A 347 -0.88 2.94 24.69
N SER A 348 -1.46 3.88 23.93
CA SER A 348 -2.83 4.36 24.13
C SER A 348 -3.87 3.58 23.32
N ASP A 349 -3.46 2.72 22.39
CA ASP A 349 -4.37 1.88 21.59
C ASP A 349 -4.45 0.46 22.20
N PRO A 350 -5.64 -0.01 22.60
CA PRO A 350 -5.78 -1.28 23.32
C PRO A 350 -5.41 -2.53 22.49
N VAL A 351 -5.37 -2.42 21.17
CA VAL A 351 -5.01 -3.53 20.27
C VAL A 351 -3.55 -3.40 19.82
N ALA A 352 -3.17 -2.22 19.31
CA ALA A 352 -1.81 -2.00 18.81
C ALA A 352 -0.76 -2.10 19.92
N ALA A 353 -1.10 -1.75 21.18
CA ALA A 353 -0.23 -1.93 22.35
C ALA A 353 0.16 -3.38 22.63
N LEU A 354 -0.62 -4.37 22.15
CA LEU A 354 -0.37 -5.79 22.39
C LEU A 354 0.69 -6.38 21.45
N PHE A 355 1.02 -5.69 20.36
CA PHE A 355 2.07 -6.13 19.45
C PHE A 355 3.45 -5.86 20.04
N SER A 356 4.38 -6.77 19.82
CA SER A 356 5.80 -6.50 20.09
C SER A 356 6.36 -5.46 19.11
N PRO A 357 7.33 -4.64 19.56
CA PRO A 357 8.11 -3.81 18.64
C PRO A 357 8.71 -4.65 17.49
N PRO A 358 8.90 -4.07 16.29
CA PRO A 358 9.58 -4.74 15.19
C PRO A 358 10.99 -5.20 15.61
N GLU A 359 11.31 -6.46 15.38
CA GLU A 359 12.59 -7.06 15.79
C GLU A 359 13.62 -6.92 14.67
N SER A 360 14.86 -6.53 14.99
CA SER A 360 15.97 -6.51 14.02
C SER A 360 16.57 -7.90 13.79
N ARG A 361 16.41 -8.81 14.75
CA ARG A 361 17.06 -10.11 14.75
C ARG A 361 16.41 -11.07 13.75
N ARG A 362 17.23 -11.58 12.85
CA ARG A 362 16.84 -12.67 11.94
C ARG A 362 16.90 -13.99 12.69
N THR A 363 15.75 -14.63 12.87
CA THR A 363 15.70 -16.02 13.31
C THR A 363 15.79 -16.93 12.10
N ALA A 364 16.64 -17.96 12.18
CA ALA A 364 16.72 -18.97 11.13
C ALA A 364 15.37 -19.69 11.03
N ARG A 365 14.84 -19.81 9.81
CA ARG A 365 13.55 -20.43 9.52
C ARG A 365 13.65 -21.29 8.26
N PRO A 366 12.74 -22.27 8.08
CA PRO A 366 12.54 -22.87 6.77
C PRO A 366 12.11 -21.81 5.75
N LYS A 367 12.68 -21.87 4.56
CA LYS A 367 12.34 -21.03 3.41
C LYS A 367 11.38 -21.80 2.52
N VAL A 368 10.08 -21.53 2.65
CA VAL A 368 9.04 -22.24 1.89
C VAL A 368 8.20 -21.25 1.09
N ILE A 369 8.02 -21.52 -0.20
CA ILE A 369 7.11 -20.77 -1.07
C ILE A 369 5.91 -21.66 -1.40
N GLY A 370 4.70 -21.17 -1.12
CA GLY A 370 3.45 -21.81 -1.53
C GLY A 370 2.91 -21.19 -2.80
N ILE A 371 2.65 -22.03 -3.82
CA ILE A 371 2.02 -21.61 -5.07
C ILE A 371 0.68 -22.33 -5.23
N TYR A 372 -0.39 -21.56 -5.35
CA TYR A 372 -1.65 -22.06 -5.89
C TYR A 372 -1.63 -21.88 -7.40
N LYS A 373 -1.25 -22.94 -8.12
CA LYS A 373 -0.96 -22.88 -9.56
C LYS A 373 -2.07 -22.26 -10.40
N ASP A 374 -3.32 -22.72 -10.25
CA ASP A 374 -4.44 -22.20 -11.03
C ASP A 374 -4.71 -20.71 -10.79
N TRP A 375 -4.45 -20.24 -9.57
CA TRP A 375 -4.55 -18.83 -9.23
C TRP A 375 -3.36 -18.05 -9.80
N PHE A 376 -2.13 -18.54 -9.65
CA PHE A 376 -0.90 -17.92 -10.17
C PHE A 376 -0.91 -17.77 -11.70
N ASP A 377 -1.40 -18.80 -12.40
CA ASP A 377 -1.46 -18.87 -13.87
C ASP A 377 -2.52 -17.93 -14.48
N ARG A 378 -3.32 -17.25 -13.66
CA ARG A 378 -4.25 -16.22 -14.13
C ARG A 378 -3.55 -14.96 -14.62
N ALA A 379 -2.25 -14.77 -14.41
CA ALA A 379 -1.55 -13.57 -14.90
C ALA A 379 -1.41 -13.57 -16.42
N GLU A 380 -1.31 -12.37 -17.02
CA GLU A 380 -0.91 -12.24 -18.42
C GLU A 380 0.49 -12.86 -18.63
N PRO A 381 0.77 -13.45 -19.81
CA PRO A 381 2.02 -14.19 -20.04
C PRO A 381 3.29 -13.43 -19.63
N SER A 382 3.38 -12.12 -19.97
CA SER A 382 4.55 -11.31 -19.65
C SER A 382 4.75 -11.09 -18.14
N VAL A 383 3.68 -11.07 -17.36
CA VAL A 383 3.73 -10.98 -15.90
C VAL A 383 4.07 -12.34 -15.30
N HIS A 384 3.39 -13.39 -15.79
CA HIS A 384 3.61 -14.77 -15.38
C HIS A 384 5.06 -15.21 -15.56
N ASP A 385 5.65 -14.94 -16.73
CA ASP A 385 7.02 -15.33 -17.06
C ASP A 385 8.04 -14.69 -16.11
N LEU A 386 7.88 -13.40 -15.79
CA LEU A 386 8.78 -12.68 -14.88
C LEU A 386 8.66 -13.22 -13.44
N CYS A 387 7.43 -13.39 -12.95
CA CYS A 387 7.22 -13.92 -11.61
C CYS A 387 7.71 -15.37 -11.49
N THR A 388 7.50 -16.21 -12.51
CA THR A 388 8.00 -17.59 -12.56
C THR A 388 9.52 -17.63 -12.50
N LYS A 389 10.23 -16.78 -13.28
CA LYS A 389 11.70 -16.70 -13.24
C LYS A 389 12.23 -16.32 -11.85
N PHE A 390 11.55 -15.43 -11.14
CA PHE A 390 11.94 -15.08 -9.78
C PHE A 390 11.68 -16.22 -8.79
N VAL A 391 10.54 -16.91 -8.88
CA VAL A 391 10.26 -18.10 -8.04
C VAL A 391 11.31 -19.20 -8.29
N ASP A 392 11.65 -19.45 -9.55
CA ASP A 392 12.71 -20.37 -9.95
C ASP A 392 14.06 -20.00 -9.35
N HIS A 393 14.38 -18.69 -9.31
CA HIS A 393 15.61 -18.20 -8.68
C HIS A 393 15.60 -18.42 -7.16
N CYS A 394 14.47 -18.17 -6.49
CA CYS A 394 14.31 -18.46 -5.07
C CYS A 394 14.58 -19.95 -4.77
N GLU A 395 14.02 -20.85 -5.57
CA GLU A 395 14.22 -22.29 -5.42
C GLU A 395 15.66 -22.73 -5.70
N LYS A 396 16.19 -22.38 -6.87
CA LYS A 396 17.48 -22.89 -7.37
C LYS A 396 18.69 -22.24 -6.70
N SER A 397 18.56 -20.99 -6.25
CA SER A 397 19.71 -20.18 -5.80
C SER A 397 19.61 -19.70 -4.35
N LEU A 398 18.41 -19.56 -3.78
CA LEU A 398 18.22 -19.01 -2.43
C LEU A 398 17.77 -20.04 -1.39
N GLY A 399 17.63 -21.30 -1.79
CA GLY A 399 17.33 -22.43 -0.90
C GLY A 399 15.86 -22.52 -0.47
N TYR A 400 14.94 -21.94 -1.25
CA TYR A 400 13.51 -22.12 -1.00
C TYR A 400 13.03 -23.50 -1.46
N THR A 401 12.11 -24.09 -0.69
CA THR A 401 11.29 -25.21 -1.16
C THR A 401 9.97 -24.69 -1.69
N VAL A 402 9.64 -25.00 -2.95
CA VAL A 402 8.34 -24.64 -3.53
C VAL A 402 7.33 -25.76 -3.31
N VAL A 403 6.20 -25.46 -2.68
CA VAL A 403 5.13 -26.43 -2.37
C VAL A 403 3.82 -26.02 -3.04
N PRO A 404 3.05 -26.97 -3.60
CA PRO A 404 1.71 -26.68 -4.08
C PRO A 404 0.76 -26.43 -2.91
N ILE A 405 -0.07 -25.40 -3.04
CA ILE A 405 -1.16 -25.10 -2.12
C ILE A 405 -2.46 -24.87 -2.90
N THR A 406 -3.58 -24.81 -2.20
CA THR A 406 -4.88 -24.40 -2.75
C THR A 406 -5.53 -23.43 -1.78
N ILE A 407 -6.38 -22.53 -2.26
CA ILE A 407 -7.21 -21.68 -1.40
C ILE A 407 -8.68 -21.93 -1.77
N PRO A 408 -9.51 -22.44 -0.82
CA PRO A 408 -10.90 -22.78 -1.10
C PRO A 408 -11.75 -21.53 -1.34
N TYR A 409 -12.74 -21.61 -2.23
CA TYR A 409 -13.70 -20.52 -2.50
C TYR A 409 -13.02 -19.17 -2.79
N TYR A 410 -11.89 -19.18 -3.49
CA TYR A 410 -11.10 -17.98 -3.74
C TYR A 410 -11.92 -16.90 -4.48
N PRO A 411 -12.63 -17.18 -5.59
CA PRO A 411 -13.45 -16.16 -6.27
C PRO A 411 -14.58 -15.60 -5.38
N GLU A 412 -15.26 -16.46 -4.62
CA GLU A 412 -16.33 -16.05 -3.70
C GLU A 412 -15.78 -15.22 -2.54
N GLY A 413 -14.57 -15.55 -2.06
CA GLY A 413 -13.86 -14.77 -1.05
C GLY A 413 -13.56 -13.34 -1.53
N GLN A 414 -13.26 -13.16 -2.81
CA GLN A 414 -13.10 -11.82 -3.39
C GLN A 414 -14.42 -11.03 -3.37
N LEU A 415 -15.56 -11.66 -3.63
CA LEU A 415 -16.88 -11.03 -3.52
C LEU A 415 -17.19 -10.67 -2.06
N ALA A 416 -16.88 -11.57 -1.12
CA ALA A 416 -17.03 -11.32 0.32
C ALA A 416 -16.16 -10.14 0.80
N HIS A 417 -14.93 -10.02 0.28
CA HIS A 417 -14.07 -8.87 0.49
C HIS A 417 -14.65 -7.58 -0.08
N ALA A 418 -15.04 -7.59 -1.36
CA ALA A 418 -15.62 -6.43 -2.05
C ALA A 418 -16.88 -5.91 -1.33
N MET A 419 -17.76 -6.82 -0.94
CA MET A 419 -18.92 -6.52 -0.11
C MET A 419 -18.51 -5.85 1.21
N THR A 420 -17.59 -6.48 1.95
CA THR A 420 -17.14 -5.96 3.24
C THR A 420 -16.58 -4.53 3.12
N ILE A 421 -15.67 -4.29 2.16
CA ILE A 421 -15.05 -2.97 2.01
C ILE A 421 -16.07 -1.92 1.58
N LEU A 422 -16.95 -2.23 0.63
CA LEU A 422 -17.97 -1.29 0.15
C LEU A 422 -18.98 -0.92 1.25
N THR A 423 -19.40 -1.87 2.09
CA THR A 423 -20.27 -1.59 3.23
C THR A 423 -19.58 -0.64 4.23
N ASN A 424 -18.32 -0.91 4.59
CA ASN A 424 -17.54 -0.04 5.48
C ASN A 424 -17.38 1.37 4.90
N MET A 425 -17.10 1.49 3.61
CA MET A 425 -16.98 2.76 2.90
C MET A 425 -18.30 3.55 2.91
N ALA A 426 -19.43 2.90 2.62
CA ALA A 426 -20.74 3.53 2.63
C ALA A 426 -21.11 4.09 4.02
N LEU A 427 -20.82 3.34 5.10
CA LEU A 427 -21.04 3.80 6.48
C LEU A 427 -20.19 5.04 6.80
N ARG A 428 -18.92 5.05 6.42
CA ARG A 428 -18.01 6.19 6.64
C ARG A 428 -18.42 7.42 5.84
N ALA A 429 -18.77 7.24 4.57
CA ALA A 429 -19.23 8.34 3.73
C ALA A 429 -20.50 9.01 4.26
N LYS A 430 -21.40 8.25 4.91
CA LYS A 430 -22.59 8.79 5.59
C LYS A 430 -22.30 9.57 6.88
N LYS A 431 -21.16 9.34 7.54
CA LYS A 431 -20.79 10.03 8.79
C LYS A 431 -20.49 11.51 8.56
N PHE A 432 -19.87 11.84 7.42
CA PHE A 432 -19.53 13.21 7.03
C PHE A 432 -20.07 13.56 5.63
N PRO A 433 -21.40 13.65 5.48
CA PRO A 433 -22.01 13.95 4.19
C PRO A 433 -21.91 15.46 3.89
N PHE A 434 -21.69 15.83 2.63
CA PHE A 434 -21.80 17.25 2.22
C PHE A 434 -23.23 17.79 2.38
N SER A 435 -24.22 16.90 2.38
CA SER A 435 -25.62 17.24 2.54
C SER A 435 -26.33 16.13 3.29
N ALA A 436 -26.93 16.46 4.44
CA ALA A 436 -27.68 15.50 5.24
C ALA A 436 -28.85 14.86 4.46
N SER A 437 -29.52 15.63 3.59
CA SER A 437 -30.61 15.14 2.75
C SER A 437 -30.16 14.38 1.50
N ASN A 438 -28.87 14.48 1.13
CA ASN A 438 -28.31 13.76 -0.02
C ASN A 438 -26.82 13.48 0.22
N TRP A 439 -26.54 12.42 1.00
CA TRP A 439 -25.19 12.07 1.42
C TRP A 439 -24.22 11.71 0.28
N LEU A 440 -24.74 11.42 -0.91
CA LEU A 440 -23.96 11.14 -2.13
C LEU A 440 -23.77 12.37 -3.04
N LYS A 441 -24.21 13.56 -2.63
CA LYS A 441 -24.25 14.76 -3.50
C LYS A 441 -22.91 15.08 -4.15
N ASP A 442 -21.83 14.99 -3.39
CA ASP A 442 -20.47 15.38 -3.78
C ASP A 442 -19.60 14.22 -4.27
N ALA A 443 -20.07 12.96 -4.13
CA ALA A 443 -19.34 11.80 -4.62
C ALA A 443 -19.21 11.84 -6.15
N THR A 444 -18.04 11.42 -6.64
CA THR A 444 -17.82 11.19 -8.07
C THR A 444 -18.85 10.19 -8.63
N PRO A 445 -19.14 10.24 -9.94
CA PRO A 445 -20.08 9.33 -10.58
C PRO A 445 -19.86 7.84 -10.26
N SER A 446 -18.62 7.35 -10.32
CA SER A 446 -18.29 5.96 -9.97
C SER A 446 -18.59 5.66 -8.50
N ASN A 447 -18.26 6.59 -7.60
CA ASN A 447 -18.52 6.40 -6.17
C ASN A 447 -20.00 6.44 -5.82
N LYS A 448 -20.84 7.16 -6.57
CA LYS A 448 -22.29 7.06 -6.41
C LYS A 448 -22.82 5.66 -6.66
N ILE A 449 -22.22 4.92 -7.59
CA ILE A 449 -22.57 3.52 -7.87
C ILE A 449 -22.06 2.62 -6.75
N LEU A 450 -20.77 2.69 -6.45
CA LEU A 450 -20.10 1.83 -5.46
C LEU A 450 -20.68 1.99 -4.05
N LEU A 451 -20.86 3.24 -3.59
CA LEU A 451 -21.40 3.52 -2.26
C LEU A 451 -22.88 3.14 -2.15
N THR A 452 -23.65 3.25 -3.23
CA THR A 452 -25.03 2.74 -3.29
C THR A 452 -25.06 1.23 -3.13
N MET A 453 -24.18 0.49 -3.82
CA MET A 453 -24.07 -0.97 -3.66
C MET A 453 -23.67 -1.34 -2.22
N GLY A 454 -22.66 -0.67 -1.68
CA GLY A 454 -22.22 -0.87 -0.29
C GLY A 454 -23.34 -0.64 0.72
N ALA A 455 -24.13 0.44 0.55
CA ALA A 455 -25.26 0.79 1.40
C ALA A 455 -26.45 -0.17 1.31
N TYR A 456 -26.58 -0.93 0.20
CA TYR A 456 -27.66 -1.89 -0.01
C TYR A 456 -27.41 -3.25 0.66
N THR A 457 -26.15 -3.64 0.81
CA THR A 457 -25.69 -4.95 1.31
C THR A 457 -26.62 -5.58 2.37
N PRO A 458 -27.36 -6.66 2.04
CA PRO A 458 -28.21 -7.34 3.01
C PRO A 458 -27.40 -7.92 4.17
N ALA A 459 -27.94 -7.83 5.39
CA ALA A 459 -27.28 -8.36 6.59
C ALA A 459 -26.93 -9.86 6.47
N ARG A 460 -27.81 -10.66 5.85
CA ARG A 460 -27.55 -12.08 5.58
C ARG A 460 -26.29 -12.28 4.74
N ASP A 461 -26.11 -11.50 3.68
CA ASP A 461 -24.96 -11.64 2.78
C ASP A 461 -23.67 -11.20 3.48
N TYR A 462 -23.75 -10.15 4.30
CA TYR A 462 -22.62 -9.70 5.11
C TYR A 462 -22.19 -10.73 6.17
N LEU A 463 -23.16 -11.41 6.82
CA LEU A 463 -22.89 -12.50 7.77
C LEU A 463 -22.19 -13.68 7.07
N LEU A 464 -22.70 -14.11 5.92
CA LEU A 464 -22.08 -15.17 5.10
C LEU A 464 -20.64 -14.79 4.71
N ALA A 465 -20.38 -13.52 4.37
CA ALA A 465 -19.03 -13.05 4.11
C ALA A 465 -18.10 -13.24 5.34
N GLN A 466 -18.59 -12.97 6.56
CA GLN A 466 -17.78 -13.14 7.77
C GLN A 466 -17.56 -14.62 8.15
N GLN A 467 -18.51 -15.51 7.82
CA GLN A 467 -18.31 -16.96 7.95
C GLN A 467 -17.24 -17.45 6.97
N LEU A 468 -17.29 -16.98 5.71
CA LEU A 468 -16.28 -17.30 4.69
C LEU A 468 -14.90 -16.76 5.08
N ARG A 469 -14.84 -15.59 5.71
CA ARG A 469 -13.58 -15.09 6.28
C ARG A 469 -12.99 -16.07 7.28
N ASN A 470 -13.80 -16.57 8.22
CA ASN A 470 -13.33 -17.49 9.24
C ASN A 470 -12.84 -18.80 8.62
N LEU A 471 -13.56 -19.35 7.63
CA LEU A 471 -13.12 -20.51 6.85
C LEU A 471 -11.74 -20.28 6.23
N LEU A 472 -11.55 -19.17 5.51
CA LEU A 472 -10.28 -18.83 4.87
C LEU A 472 -9.15 -18.66 5.90
N MET A 473 -9.43 -18.00 7.02
CA MET A 473 -8.46 -17.81 8.09
C MET A 473 -8.04 -19.13 8.76
N GLN A 474 -8.98 -20.06 8.99
CA GLN A 474 -8.66 -21.40 9.52
C GLN A 474 -7.88 -22.26 8.51
N HIS A 475 -8.17 -22.12 7.21
CA HIS A 475 -7.40 -22.79 6.17
C HIS A 475 -5.98 -22.24 6.05
N LEU A 476 -5.80 -20.91 6.14
CA LEU A 476 -4.48 -20.29 6.19
C LEU A 476 -3.68 -20.75 7.42
N SER A 477 -4.29 -20.80 8.60
CA SER A 477 -3.59 -21.31 9.80
C SER A 477 -3.23 -22.79 9.67
N PHE A 478 -4.05 -23.61 9.00
CA PHE A 478 -3.65 -24.96 8.60
C PHE A 478 -2.41 -24.97 7.69
N LEU A 479 -2.37 -24.13 6.65
CA LEU A 479 -1.21 -24.05 5.74
C LEU A 479 0.06 -23.60 6.47
N PHE A 480 -0.01 -22.58 7.34
CA PHE A 480 1.16 -22.11 8.10
C PHE A 480 1.66 -23.15 9.11
N LYS A 481 0.76 -23.95 9.70
CA LYS A 481 1.15 -25.09 10.55
C LYS A 481 1.75 -26.24 9.75
N LYS A 482 1.22 -26.53 8.56
CA LYS A 482 1.70 -27.59 7.67
C LYS A 482 3.07 -27.24 7.08
N TYR A 483 3.31 -25.97 6.79
CA TYR A 483 4.53 -25.45 6.17
C TYR A 483 5.09 -24.28 7.00
N PRO A 484 5.88 -24.55 8.05
CA PRO A 484 6.52 -23.48 8.83
C PRO A 484 7.38 -22.57 7.96
N GLY A 485 7.28 -21.25 8.12
CA GLY A 485 8.01 -20.28 7.30
C GLY A 485 7.46 -20.07 5.89
N LEU A 486 6.24 -20.56 5.61
CA LEU A 486 5.54 -20.37 4.35
C LEU A 486 5.33 -18.89 4.00
N ILE A 487 5.73 -18.56 2.77
CA ILE A 487 5.30 -17.36 2.05
C ILE A 487 4.41 -17.81 0.90
N ILE A 488 3.15 -17.37 0.87
CA ILE A 488 2.28 -17.55 -0.28
C ILE A 488 2.69 -16.52 -1.33
N VAL A 489 3.08 -16.99 -2.52
CA VAL A 489 3.61 -16.12 -3.59
C VAL A 489 2.69 -16.09 -4.79
N THR A 490 2.42 -14.89 -5.30
CA THR A 490 1.69 -14.63 -6.55
C THR A 490 2.28 -13.43 -7.25
N PRO A 491 1.96 -13.17 -8.54
CA PRO A 491 2.06 -11.81 -9.06
C PRO A 491 1.28 -10.84 -8.18
N THR A 492 1.68 -9.56 -8.10
CA THR A 492 0.91 -8.57 -7.33
C THR A 492 -0.37 -8.17 -8.05
N THR A 493 -0.30 -8.08 -9.38
CA THR A 493 -1.42 -7.80 -10.27
C THR A 493 -1.34 -8.75 -11.46
N PRO A 494 -2.46 -9.18 -12.04
CA PRO A 494 -2.42 -10.08 -13.20
C PRO A 494 -2.05 -9.38 -14.51
N VAL A 495 -2.15 -8.06 -14.54
CA VAL A 495 -1.75 -7.23 -15.67
C VAL A 495 -0.59 -6.32 -15.21
N PRO A 496 0.31 -5.91 -16.12
CA PRO A 496 1.44 -5.06 -15.75
C PRO A 496 1.00 -3.62 -15.41
N GLY A 497 -0.14 -3.17 -15.93
CA GLY A 497 -0.69 -1.85 -15.67
C GLY A 497 -2.13 -1.74 -16.16
N TRP A 498 -2.79 -0.64 -15.81
CA TRP A 498 -4.10 -0.28 -16.35
C TRP A 498 -3.99 0.91 -17.29
N GLU A 499 -4.24 0.70 -18.59
CA GLU A 499 -4.27 1.75 -19.61
C GLU A 499 -5.37 2.78 -19.36
N ILE A 500 -5.04 4.05 -19.58
CA ILE A 500 -6.02 5.12 -19.76
C ILE A 500 -6.56 5.00 -21.19
N GLU A 501 -7.80 4.50 -21.29
CA GLU A 501 -8.46 4.27 -22.58
C GLU A 501 -8.82 5.59 -23.24
N HIS A 502 -9.44 6.51 -22.49
CA HIS A 502 -9.92 7.78 -23.01
C HIS A 502 -9.54 8.95 -22.09
N GLU A 503 -9.16 10.09 -22.65
CA GLU A 503 -8.89 11.31 -21.87
C GLU A 503 -10.12 11.77 -21.06
N GLY A 504 -11.33 11.48 -21.54
CA GLY A 504 -12.58 11.74 -20.81
C GLY A 504 -12.71 10.95 -19.51
N ASP A 505 -11.98 9.83 -19.35
CA ASP A 505 -11.91 9.10 -18.08
C ASP A 505 -11.32 9.99 -17.00
N LEU A 506 -10.32 10.82 -17.33
CA LEU A 506 -9.64 11.69 -16.36
C LEU A 506 -10.53 12.86 -15.89
N GLN A 507 -11.56 13.21 -16.69
CA GLN A 507 -12.47 14.31 -16.39
C GLN A 507 -13.68 13.89 -15.54
N HIS A 508 -14.18 12.67 -15.73
CA HIS A 508 -15.42 12.20 -15.09
C HIS A 508 -15.25 10.97 -14.20
N GLY A 509 -14.07 10.36 -14.22
CA GLY A 509 -13.84 9.04 -13.68
C GLY A 509 -14.15 7.94 -14.71
N ALA A 510 -13.90 6.70 -14.30
CA ALA A 510 -14.29 5.51 -15.01
C ALA A 510 -14.91 4.51 -14.03
N PHE A 511 -15.86 3.71 -14.49
CA PHE A 511 -16.40 2.59 -13.73
C PHE A 511 -16.27 1.34 -14.58
N ASP A 512 -15.33 0.47 -14.22
CA ASP A 512 -15.09 -0.82 -14.88
C ASP A 512 -14.87 -1.88 -13.78
N PRO A 513 -15.95 -2.43 -13.22
CA PRO A 513 -15.87 -3.33 -12.06
C PRO A 513 -15.12 -4.63 -12.40
N ASN A 514 -15.14 -5.04 -13.67
CA ASN A 514 -14.39 -6.20 -14.14
C ASN A 514 -12.89 -5.97 -14.03
N LYS A 515 -12.40 -4.83 -14.56
CA LYS A 515 -10.97 -4.47 -14.43
C LYS A 515 -10.58 -4.18 -12.98
N SER A 516 -11.44 -3.55 -12.18
CA SER A 516 -11.18 -3.33 -10.76
C SER A 516 -10.99 -4.65 -10.01
N LEU A 517 -11.93 -5.60 -10.15
CA LEU A 517 -11.81 -6.93 -9.53
C LEU A 517 -10.64 -7.72 -10.09
N ARG A 518 -10.35 -7.59 -11.39
CA ARG A 518 -9.18 -8.21 -12.02
C ARG A 518 -7.88 -7.71 -11.41
N ASN A 519 -7.71 -6.40 -11.22
CA ASN A 519 -6.51 -5.86 -10.58
C ASN A 519 -6.37 -6.25 -9.10
N MET A 520 -7.50 -6.46 -8.43
CA MET A 520 -7.53 -6.93 -7.04
C MET A 520 -7.35 -8.45 -6.89
N GLU A 521 -7.31 -9.19 -8.00
CA GLU A 521 -7.42 -10.67 -8.03
C GLU A 521 -6.36 -11.38 -7.20
N TYR A 522 -5.20 -10.76 -6.93
CA TYR A 522 -4.17 -11.36 -6.08
C TYR A 522 -4.13 -10.82 -4.65
N VAL A 523 -4.57 -9.59 -4.44
CA VAL A 523 -4.25 -8.81 -3.23
C VAL A 523 -5.31 -8.90 -2.14
N TRP A 524 -6.56 -9.20 -2.49
CA TRP A 524 -7.70 -9.11 -1.58
C TRP A 524 -7.61 -10.08 -0.38
N LEU A 525 -7.02 -11.26 -0.58
CA LEU A 525 -6.94 -12.31 0.45
C LEU A 525 -6.24 -11.79 1.71
N ALA A 526 -5.13 -11.07 1.54
CA ALA A 526 -4.36 -10.51 2.65
C ALA A 526 -5.12 -9.42 3.42
N ASN A 527 -5.97 -8.64 2.74
CA ASN A 527 -6.84 -7.67 3.42
C ASN A 527 -7.94 -8.37 4.20
N PHE A 528 -8.60 -9.33 3.55
CA PHE A 528 -9.76 -10.00 4.11
C PHE A 528 -9.43 -10.88 5.31
N THR A 529 -8.27 -11.52 5.29
CA THR A 529 -7.82 -12.45 6.35
C THR A 529 -6.82 -11.82 7.32
N GLY A 530 -6.37 -10.60 7.05
CA GLY A 530 -5.50 -9.84 7.95
C GLY A 530 -4.01 -10.19 7.92
N VAL A 531 -3.59 -11.20 7.15
CA VAL A 531 -2.17 -11.53 6.98
C VAL A 531 -1.40 -10.37 6.33
N PRO A 532 -0.10 -10.19 6.63
CA PRO A 532 0.73 -9.18 5.99
C PRO A 532 1.01 -9.56 4.52
N GLY A 533 1.37 -8.57 3.70
CA GLY A 533 1.78 -8.79 2.32
C GLY A 533 2.75 -7.72 1.84
N ILE A 534 3.70 -8.09 0.98
CA ILE A 534 4.68 -7.17 0.40
C ILE A 534 4.64 -7.26 -1.12
N ASN A 535 4.68 -6.11 -1.81
CA ASN A 535 4.99 -6.03 -3.24
C ASN A 535 6.48 -5.74 -3.42
N CYS A 536 7.12 -6.49 -4.32
CA CYS A 536 8.50 -6.29 -4.72
C CYS A 536 8.60 -6.25 -6.25
N PRO A 537 9.23 -5.23 -6.86
CA PRO A 537 9.46 -5.22 -8.31
C PRO A 537 10.41 -6.37 -8.70
N VAL A 538 10.14 -7.05 -9.81
CA VAL A 538 10.93 -8.21 -10.30
C VAL A 538 11.32 -8.13 -11.77
N GLY A 539 10.85 -7.12 -12.49
CA GLY A 539 11.26 -6.88 -13.88
C GLY A 539 10.40 -5.83 -14.55
N TYR A 540 10.53 -5.70 -15.87
CA TYR A 540 9.78 -4.74 -16.66
C TYR A 540 9.33 -5.35 -18.00
N VAL A 541 8.16 -4.93 -18.46
CA VAL A 541 7.60 -5.40 -19.74
C VAL A 541 7.40 -4.24 -20.70
N ASP A 542 7.27 -4.56 -22.00
CA ASP A 542 6.88 -3.57 -22.99
C ASP A 542 5.42 -3.12 -22.77
N PRO A 543 5.14 -1.81 -22.87
CA PRO A 543 3.78 -1.31 -22.75
C PRO A 543 2.95 -1.70 -23.97
N LYS A 544 1.63 -1.89 -23.78
CA LYS A 544 0.69 -2.03 -24.89
C LYS A 544 0.44 -0.69 -25.60
N LYS A 545 0.64 0.45 -24.90
CA LYS A 545 0.41 1.81 -25.40
C LYS A 545 1.46 2.78 -24.86
N GLY A 546 1.99 3.67 -25.70
CA GLY A 546 2.96 4.68 -25.28
C GLY A 546 4.41 4.21 -25.27
N GLU A 547 5.27 4.98 -24.63
CA GLU A 547 6.72 4.75 -24.54
C GLU A 547 7.14 4.27 -23.15
N GLY A 548 8.40 3.83 -23.02
CA GLY A 548 8.97 3.38 -21.76
C GLY A 548 8.78 1.88 -21.51
N LYS A 549 8.91 1.46 -20.25
CA LYS A 549 8.75 0.07 -19.81
C LYS A 549 7.85 0.05 -18.58
N ILE A 550 6.94 -0.92 -18.49
CA ILE A 550 6.01 -1.04 -17.37
C ILE A 550 6.60 -1.97 -16.31
N PRO A 551 6.76 -1.53 -15.04
CA PRO A 551 7.24 -2.39 -13.97
C PRO A 551 6.28 -3.56 -13.70
N VAL A 552 6.82 -4.69 -13.25
CA VAL A 552 6.05 -5.85 -12.79
C VAL A 552 6.44 -6.19 -11.36
N GLY A 553 5.43 -6.33 -10.49
CA GLY A 553 5.59 -6.70 -9.10
C GLY A 553 5.21 -8.15 -8.79
N ILE A 554 5.97 -8.79 -7.90
CA ILE A 554 5.60 -10.03 -7.23
C ILE A 554 5.16 -9.74 -5.79
N MET A 555 4.17 -10.49 -5.31
CA MET A 555 3.65 -10.39 -3.96
C MET A 555 4.03 -11.62 -3.13
N GLY A 556 4.51 -11.38 -1.91
CA GLY A 556 4.60 -12.39 -0.86
C GLY A 556 3.61 -12.10 0.26
N SER A 557 2.92 -13.13 0.78
CA SER A 557 2.09 -13.06 1.99
C SER A 557 2.55 -14.09 3.02
N ALA A 558 2.85 -13.64 4.23
CA ALA A 558 3.36 -14.47 5.32
C ALA A 558 2.29 -14.71 6.38
N GLU A 559 2.62 -15.49 7.41
CA GLU A 559 1.78 -15.64 8.61
C GLU A 559 1.56 -14.29 9.30
N TRP A 560 0.48 -14.16 10.07
CA TRP A 560 0.23 -12.97 10.89
C TRP A 560 1.46 -12.61 11.74
N GLY A 561 1.84 -11.34 11.73
CA GLY A 561 3.05 -10.84 12.37
C GLY A 561 4.36 -11.25 11.70
N GLY A 562 4.30 -11.73 10.47
CA GLY A 562 5.44 -12.15 9.65
C GLY A 562 6.03 -11.03 8.79
N GLU A 563 5.94 -9.76 9.18
CA GLU A 563 6.50 -8.64 8.39
C GLU A 563 8.01 -8.78 8.18
N GLU A 564 8.75 -9.27 9.18
CA GLU A 564 10.20 -9.49 9.08
C GLU A 564 10.56 -10.54 8.01
N VAL A 565 9.74 -11.58 7.87
CA VAL A 565 9.86 -12.60 6.82
C VAL A 565 9.67 -11.98 5.44
N LEU A 566 8.72 -11.06 5.32
CA LEU A 566 8.45 -10.35 4.07
C LEU A 566 9.53 -9.31 3.74
N ILE A 567 10.13 -8.66 4.74
CA ILE A 567 11.28 -7.77 4.55
C ILE A 567 12.49 -8.56 4.04
N GLU A 568 12.72 -9.77 4.56
CA GLU A 568 13.76 -10.68 4.04
C GLU A 568 13.50 -11.03 2.57
N PHE A 569 12.29 -11.49 2.25
CA PHE A 569 11.88 -11.81 0.87
C PHE A 569 12.03 -10.60 -0.07
N GLY A 570 11.69 -9.40 0.40
CA GLY A 570 11.86 -8.18 -0.38
C GLY A 570 13.32 -7.84 -0.66
N LYS A 571 14.23 -8.06 0.30
CA LYS A 571 15.68 -7.89 0.09
C LYS A 571 16.22 -8.87 -0.95
N GLU A 572 15.68 -10.09 -1.01
CA GLU A 572 16.02 -11.08 -2.05
C GLU A 572 15.53 -10.64 -3.44
N ALA A 573 14.31 -10.07 -3.52
CA ALA A 573 13.79 -9.48 -4.75
C ALA A 573 14.57 -8.24 -5.21
N GLU A 574 15.01 -7.40 -4.28
CA GLU A 574 15.89 -6.26 -4.59
C GLU A 574 17.24 -6.72 -5.14
N ALA A 575 17.83 -7.76 -4.54
CA ALA A 575 19.06 -8.35 -5.03
C ALA A 575 18.92 -8.98 -6.42
N TRP A 576 17.77 -9.60 -6.72
CA TRP A 576 17.42 -10.10 -8.05
C TRP A 576 17.46 -9.01 -9.11
N LEU A 577 16.83 -7.85 -8.84
CA LEU A 577 16.90 -6.72 -9.77
C LEU A 577 18.31 -6.14 -9.94
N GLY A 578 19.18 -6.31 -8.94
CA GLY A 578 20.57 -5.88 -9.00
C GLY A 578 21.49 -6.78 -9.83
N LYS A 579 21.08 -8.01 -10.17
CA LYS A 579 21.91 -9.01 -10.86
C LYS A 579 21.22 -9.61 -12.10
N GLU A 580 21.82 -9.36 -13.26
CA GLU A 580 21.79 -10.22 -14.47
C GLU A 580 20.49 -10.48 -15.25
N ASN A 581 19.32 -9.88 -14.96
CA ASN A 581 18.18 -9.95 -15.89
C ASN A 581 17.63 -8.56 -16.29
N GLU A 582 17.66 -8.29 -17.60
CA GLU A 582 17.25 -7.05 -18.30
C GLU A 582 18.28 -5.91 -18.45
N GLY A 583 19.59 -6.17 -18.32
CA GLY A 583 20.61 -5.25 -18.85
C GLY A 583 20.61 -3.83 -18.27
N GLY A 584 20.37 -3.65 -16.96
CA GLY A 584 20.56 -2.33 -16.35
C GLY A 584 20.00 -2.05 -14.95
N GLY A 585 19.38 -3.00 -14.25
CA GLY A 585 18.84 -2.77 -12.91
C GLY A 585 17.53 -1.96 -12.89
N ARG A 586 17.29 -1.20 -11.81
CA ARG A 586 16.08 -0.37 -11.66
C ARG A 586 16.05 0.73 -12.73
N LYS A 587 14.99 0.75 -13.54
CA LYS A 587 14.77 1.79 -14.55
C LYS A 587 14.15 3.01 -13.90
N LEU A 588 14.78 4.17 -14.00
CA LEU A 588 14.19 5.44 -13.56
C LEU A 588 13.16 5.94 -14.60
N PRO A 589 12.02 6.51 -14.17
CA PRO A 589 11.05 7.08 -15.10
C PRO A 589 11.59 8.33 -15.80
N ARG A 590 11.05 8.68 -16.98
CA ARG A 590 11.48 9.83 -17.78
C ARG A 590 11.37 11.17 -17.04
N GLY A 591 10.38 11.30 -16.16
CA GLY A 591 10.17 12.47 -15.29
C GLY A 591 10.79 12.32 -13.90
N TRP A 592 11.81 11.48 -13.72
CA TRP A 592 12.46 11.32 -12.42
C TRP A 592 13.24 12.58 -12.03
N VAL A 593 13.10 12.99 -10.78
CA VAL A 593 13.73 14.18 -10.22
C VAL A 593 14.88 13.78 -9.31
N ASP A 594 16.08 14.26 -9.63
CA ASP A 594 17.22 14.19 -8.72
C ASP A 594 17.20 15.34 -7.72
N VAL A 595 16.41 15.19 -6.66
CA VAL A 595 16.23 16.23 -5.64
C VAL A 595 17.56 16.59 -4.97
N VAL A 596 18.44 15.61 -4.75
CA VAL A 596 19.77 15.83 -4.17
C VAL A 596 20.60 16.72 -5.09
N LYS A 597 20.62 16.44 -6.39
CA LYS A 597 21.33 17.29 -7.36
C LYS A 597 20.76 18.72 -7.39
N ALA A 598 19.45 18.86 -7.50
CA ALA A 598 18.78 20.16 -7.54
C ALA A 598 19.04 20.99 -6.26
N ALA A 599 19.09 20.34 -5.09
CA ALA A 599 19.37 21.00 -3.82
C ALA A 599 20.85 21.35 -3.63
N LYS A 600 21.79 20.55 -4.17
CA LYS A 600 23.22 20.92 -4.22
C LYS A 600 23.46 22.13 -5.10
N GLU A 601 22.91 22.15 -6.32
CA GLU A 601 23.03 23.29 -7.24
C GLU A 601 22.53 24.59 -6.60
N LYS A 602 21.46 24.50 -5.78
CA LYS A 602 20.93 25.63 -5.02
C LYS A 602 21.86 26.10 -3.88
N LEU A 603 22.52 25.18 -3.19
CA LEU A 603 23.52 25.52 -2.16
C LEU A 603 24.74 26.19 -2.79
N ASP A 604 25.23 25.65 -3.91
CA ASP A 604 26.39 26.18 -4.62
C ASP A 604 26.10 27.58 -5.21
N GLY A 605 24.89 27.79 -5.74
CA GLY A 605 24.44 29.10 -6.22
C GLY A 605 24.33 30.17 -5.12
N LYS A 606 23.99 29.79 -3.88
CA LYS A 606 23.98 30.70 -2.71
C LYS A 606 25.38 31.01 -2.17
N LEU A 607 26.40 30.21 -2.47
CA LEU A 607 27.79 30.45 -2.07
C LEU A 607 28.50 31.49 -2.96
N VAL A 608 27.95 31.85 -4.12
CA VAL A 608 28.54 32.85 -5.04
C VAL A 608 28.06 34.28 -4.74
N GLU A 609 26.95 34.46 -3.99
CA GLU A 609 26.41 35.80 -3.64
C GLU A 609 26.87 36.34 -2.28
N GLY A 610 27.91 35.77 -1.68
CA GLY A 610 28.44 36.22 -0.39
C GLY A 610 29.97 36.17 -0.32
N ASN A 611 30.64 37.13 -0.96
CA ASN A 611 32.01 37.56 -0.65
C ASN A 611 32.11 39.07 -0.75
#